data_AF-A0A9X4KLN5-F1
#
_entry.id   AF-A0A9X4KLN5-F1
#
_cell.length_a   1.000
_cell.length_b   1.000
_cell.length_c   1.000
_cell.angle_alpha   90.00
_cell.angle_beta   90.00
_cell.angle_gamma   90.00
#
_symmetry.space_group_name_H-M   'P 1'
#
loop_
_entity.id
_entity.type
_entity.pdbx_description
1 polymer ?
#
loop_
_entity_poly.entity_id
_entity_poly.type
_entity_poly.pdbx_seq_one_letter_code
_entity_poly.pdbx_strand_id
1 'polypeptide(L)'
;MSDDAMKETRWIWLQEEQIIEGKGLQEQVYFRRSFELENAEDAALRLRVSADSRYRLYVNGVPVSRGPGKGDSHTQYYEEVDCSPYLREGRNAIAARVVHFHGMEGPISVWRANRGGFFLSGEVIDREGRTMVKLHTDERWRCLQETAIVFEVTDWETGFAGGTENAAGKQRMLGWTTADYADADWHTAAEVSPYEDPVYGQLNPWTLTPRDIPTLYEGGARLCGGDEDQPYRPRPAGRYGRLEASLHAWPPAKASSSSLTRAS
;
A
#
# COMPACT_ATOMS: atom_id res chain seq x y z
N MET A 1 -16.41 4.33 -10.69
CA MET A 1 -16.14 2.87 -10.65
C MET A 1 -17.37 2.21 -10.05
N SER A 2 -17.90 1.16 -10.65
CA SER A 2 -19.07 0.45 -10.12
C SER A 2 -18.71 -0.32 -8.85
N ASP A 3 -19.70 -0.58 -7.99
CA ASP A 3 -19.52 -1.48 -6.85
C ASP A 3 -19.27 -2.93 -7.30
N ASP A 4 -19.71 -3.28 -8.50
CA ASP A 4 -19.50 -4.62 -9.10
C ASP A 4 -18.02 -4.93 -9.29
N ALA A 5 -17.22 -3.92 -9.69
CA ALA A 5 -15.76 -4.06 -9.81
C ALA A 5 -15.09 -4.45 -8.49
N MET A 6 -15.58 -3.95 -7.35
CA MET A 6 -15.05 -4.33 -6.04
C MET A 6 -15.37 -5.79 -5.71
N LYS A 7 -16.60 -6.22 -6.00
CA LYS A 7 -17.07 -7.60 -5.74
C LYS A 7 -16.39 -8.64 -6.62
N GLU A 8 -15.97 -8.27 -7.82
CA GLU A 8 -15.15 -9.12 -8.69
C GLU A 8 -13.69 -9.20 -8.24
N THR A 9 -13.20 -8.25 -7.44
CA THR A 9 -11.79 -8.20 -7.03
C THR A 9 -11.48 -9.27 -5.99
N ARG A 10 -10.26 -9.85 -6.07
CA ARG A 10 -9.74 -10.83 -5.13
C ARG A 10 -8.50 -10.30 -4.42
N TRP A 11 -8.35 -10.64 -3.14
CA TRP A 11 -7.06 -10.56 -2.48
C TRP A 11 -6.16 -11.65 -3.05
N ILE A 12 -4.97 -11.27 -3.52
CA ILE A 12 -4.01 -12.20 -4.10
C ILE A 12 -2.70 -12.21 -3.32
N TRP A 13 -2.02 -13.37 -3.31
CA TRP A 13 -0.69 -13.55 -2.73
C TRP A 13 0.12 -14.61 -3.48
N LEU A 14 1.23 -15.05 -2.88
CA LEU A 14 1.98 -16.25 -3.29
C LEU A 14 1.16 -17.53 -3.00
N GLN A 15 1.31 -18.53 -3.85
CA GLN A 15 0.96 -19.92 -3.52
C GLN A 15 1.97 -20.48 -2.53
N GLU A 16 1.56 -21.48 -1.74
CA GLU A 16 2.41 -22.08 -0.69
C GLU A 16 3.71 -22.64 -1.28
N GLU A 17 3.63 -23.27 -2.45
CA GLU A 17 4.79 -23.85 -3.16
C GLU A 17 5.74 -22.79 -3.75
N GLN A 18 5.29 -21.54 -3.85
CA GLN A 18 6.09 -20.42 -4.33
C GLN A 18 6.86 -19.73 -3.20
N ILE A 19 6.53 -20.03 -1.94
CA ILE A 19 7.18 -19.45 -0.77
C ILE A 19 8.55 -20.10 -0.60
N ILE A 20 9.57 -19.30 -0.81
CA ILE A 20 10.95 -19.60 -0.49
C ILE A 20 11.14 -19.27 0.99
N GLU A 21 11.19 -20.30 1.83
CA GLU A 21 11.59 -20.17 3.22
C GLU A 21 13.06 -19.69 3.30
N GLY A 22 13.33 -18.64 4.05
CA GLY A 22 14.62 -17.97 4.03
C GLY A 22 14.77 -16.86 5.07
N LYS A 23 15.95 -16.22 5.07
CA LYS A 23 16.35 -15.25 6.11
C LYS A 23 15.43 -14.02 6.13
N GLY A 24 14.83 -13.77 7.29
CA GLY A 24 13.96 -12.63 7.56
C GLY A 24 12.50 -13.07 7.70
N LEU A 25 11.81 -12.60 8.75
CA LEU A 25 10.40 -12.97 8.96
C LEU A 25 9.44 -12.23 8.03
N GLN A 26 9.83 -11.09 7.48
CA GLN A 26 8.92 -10.23 6.72
C GLN A 26 8.94 -10.62 5.24
N GLU A 27 7.78 -10.87 4.66
CA GLU A 27 7.65 -11.28 3.27
C GLU A 27 7.60 -10.06 2.35
N GLN A 28 8.32 -10.13 1.24
CA GLN A 28 8.25 -9.13 0.19
C GLN A 28 7.85 -9.80 -1.11
N VAL A 29 6.82 -9.26 -1.76
CA VAL A 29 6.29 -9.82 -3.00
C VAL A 29 6.08 -8.71 -4.01
N TYR A 30 6.59 -8.95 -5.21
CA TYR A 30 6.30 -8.13 -6.37
C TYR A 30 5.09 -8.68 -7.09
N PHE A 31 4.19 -7.80 -7.52
CA PHE A 31 3.05 -8.11 -8.38
C PHE A 31 3.13 -7.28 -9.64
N ARG A 32 2.73 -7.83 -10.79
CA ARG A 32 2.56 -7.05 -12.01
C ARG A 32 1.45 -7.59 -12.91
N ARG A 33 0.89 -6.68 -13.70
CA ARG A 33 -0.03 -6.97 -14.80
C ARG A 33 0.29 -6.05 -15.97
N SER A 34 0.55 -6.65 -17.13
CA SER A 34 0.69 -5.93 -18.40
C SER A 34 -0.62 -5.94 -19.18
N PHE A 35 -0.86 -4.91 -19.98
CA PHE A 35 -2.01 -4.81 -20.87
C PHE A 35 -1.70 -3.87 -22.05
N GLU A 36 -2.46 -3.98 -23.13
CA GLU A 36 -2.33 -3.15 -24.32
C GLU A 36 -3.47 -2.14 -24.38
N LEU A 37 -3.18 -0.92 -24.87
CA LEU A 37 -4.17 0.10 -25.18
C LEU A 37 -3.96 0.61 -26.61
N GLU A 38 -5.00 0.58 -27.43
CA GLU A 38 -4.94 1.12 -28.79
C GLU A 38 -4.86 2.65 -28.82
N ASN A 39 -5.50 3.32 -27.85
CA ASN A 39 -5.43 4.77 -27.70
C ASN A 39 -5.52 5.13 -26.21
N ALA A 40 -4.54 5.88 -25.72
CA ALA A 40 -4.50 6.32 -24.32
C ALA A 40 -5.12 7.71 -24.09
N GLU A 41 -5.30 8.54 -25.12
CA GLU A 41 -5.85 9.89 -24.97
C GLU A 41 -7.30 9.89 -24.48
N ASP A 42 -8.02 8.81 -24.77
CA ASP A 42 -9.44 8.64 -24.44
C ASP A 42 -9.68 7.71 -23.26
N ALA A 43 -8.59 7.20 -22.66
CA ALA A 43 -8.62 6.22 -21.60
C ALA A 43 -8.54 6.89 -20.22
N ALA A 44 -9.41 6.47 -19.31
CA ALA A 44 -9.34 6.81 -17.90
C ALA A 44 -9.09 5.57 -17.05
N LEU A 45 -8.24 5.70 -16.03
CA LEU A 45 -7.94 4.64 -15.08
C LEU A 45 -7.95 5.21 -13.67
N ARG A 46 -8.90 4.76 -12.85
CA ARG A 46 -8.88 4.97 -11.41
C ARG A 46 -8.69 3.64 -10.72
N LEU A 47 -7.85 3.62 -9.69
CA LEU A 47 -7.51 2.42 -8.94
C LEU A 47 -7.92 2.59 -7.49
N ARG A 48 -8.49 1.53 -6.91
CA ARG A 48 -8.63 1.32 -5.47
C ARG A 48 -7.60 0.29 -5.06
N VAL A 49 -6.69 0.64 -4.17
CA VAL A 49 -5.56 -0.24 -3.84
C VAL A 49 -5.31 -0.32 -2.34
N SER A 50 -5.14 -1.55 -1.86
CA SER A 50 -4.74 -1.86 -0.49
C SER A 50 -3.74 -3.02 -0.50
N ALA A 51 -3.07 -3.22 0.63
CA ALA A 51 -2.24 -4.39 0.84
C ALA A 51 -2.08 -4.65 2.34
N ASP A 52 -1.82 -5.90 2.67
CA ASP A 52 -1.35 -6.31 3.97
C ASP A 52 0.14 -6.65 3.87
N SER A 53 1.06 -5.83 4.38
CA SER A 53 0.85 -4.72 5.32
C SER A 53 1.12 -3.34 4.70
N ARG A 54 1.99 -3.27 3.70
CA ARG A 54 2.38 -2.04 2.99
C ARG A 54 2.62 -2.30 1.52
N TYR A 55 2.32 -1.32 0.68
CA TYR A 55 2.65 -1.38 -0.74
C TYR A 55 3.26 -0.09 -1.27
N ARG A 56 3.94 -0.25 -2.41
CA ARG A 56 4.30 0.82 -3.35
C ARG A 56 3.81 0.43 -4.75
N LEU A 57 2.97 1.28 -5.34
CA LEU A 57 2.32 1.06 -6.64
C LEU A 57 3.00 1.89 -7.73
N TYR A 58 3.15 1.30 -8.90
CA TYR A 58 3.77 1.88 -10.07
C TYR A 58 2.89 1.68 -11.30
N VAL A 59 2.90 2.67 -12.20
CA VAL A 59 2.35 2.58 -13.55
C VAL A 59 3.45 2.97 -14.52
N ASN A 60 3.82 2.07 -15.44
CA ASN A 60 4.87 2.31 -16.43
C ASN A 60 6.19 2.82 -15.83
N GLY A 61 6.57 2.29 -14.66
CA GLY A 61 7.77 2.68 -13.92
C GLY A 61 7.65 3.94 -13.05
N VAL A 62 6.55 4.69 -13.17
CA VAL A 62 6.31 5.89 -12.35
C VAL A 62 5.63 5.48 -11.05
N PRO A 63 6.15 5.85 -9.87
CA PRO A 63 5.45 5.61 -8.61
C PRO A 63 4.21 6.49 -8.51
N VAL A 64 3.05 5.89 -8.29
CA VAL A 64 1.76 6.60 -8.28
C VAL A 64 1.09 6.61 -6.91
N SER A 65 1.40 5.65 -6.04
CA SER A 65 0.82 5.57 -4.70
C SER A 65 1.68 4.75 -3.75
N ARG A 66 1.62 5.07 -2.46
CA ARG A 66 2.09 4.23 -1.35
C ARG A 66 1.00 4.12 -0.31
N GLY A 67 0.92 2.97 0.33
CA GLY A 67 -0.13 2.76 1.32
C GLY A 67 -0.09 1.37 1.92
N PRO A 68 -1.24 0.88 2.41
CA PRO A 68 -2.41 1.70 2.72
C PRO A 68 -2.16 2.60 3.94
N GLY A 69 -3.15 3.43 4.29
CA GLY A 69 -3.20 4.08 5.60
C GLY A 69 -3.07 3.09 6.76
N LYS A 70 -2.54 3.54 7.90
CA LYS A 70 -2.54 2.71 9.11
C LYS A 70 -3.98 2.51 9.56
N GLY A 71 -4.40 1.25 9.61
CA GLY A 71 -5.69 0.83 10.15
C GLY A 71 -5.54 0.07 11.47
N ASP A 72 -6.60 -0.66 11.81
CA ASP A 72 -6.69 -1.52 12.99
C ASP A 72 -7.37 -2.85 12.63
N SER A 73 -7.72 -3.66 13.62
CA SER A 73 -8.32 -4.97 13.41
C SER A 73 -9.71 -4.97 12.76
N HIS A 74 -10.34 -3.81 12.62
CA HIS A 74 -11.66 -3.65 12.04
C HIS A 74 -11.64 -2.73 10.81
N THR A 75 -10.52 -2.07 10.53
CA THR A 75 -10.40 -1.04 9.50
C THR A 75 -9.16 -1.30 8.65
N GLN A 76 -9.35 -1.79 7.43
CA GLN A 76 -8.29 -1.89 6.42
C GLN A 76 -8.47 -0.76 5.40
N TYR A 77 -7.58 0.22 5.38
CA TYR A 77 -7.73 1.33 4.43
C TYR A 77 -7.39 0.92 2.99
N TYR A 78 -8.03 1.55 2.01
CA TYR A 78 -7.58 1.58 0.62
C TYR A 78 -7.39 3.01 0.13
N GLU A 79 -6.50 3.17 -0.84
CA GLU A 79 -6.26 4.44 -1.52
C GLU A 79 -7.05 4.49 -2.84
N GLU A 80 -7.64 5.63 -3.17
CA GLU A 80 -8.18 5.91 -4.51
C GLU A 80 -7.18 6.78 -5.29
N VAL A 81 -6.74 6.32 -6.45
CA VAL A 81 -5.66 6.95 -7.21
C VAL A 81 -6.06 7.08 -8.67
N ASP A 82 -6.01 8.30 -9.20
CA ASP A 82 -6.15 8.55 -10.63
C ASP A 82 -4.82 8.25 -11.34
N CYS A 83 -4.84 7.20 -12.16
CA CYS A 83 -3.70 6.71 -12.90
C CYS A 83 -3.79 7.02 -14.40
N SER A 84 -4.85 7.70 -14.85
CA SER A 84 -5.05 8.10 -16.24
C SER A 84 -3.85 8.84 -16.84
N PRO A 85 -3.19 9.79 -16.11
CA PRO A 85 -2.06 10.54 -16.66
C PRO A 85 -0.80 9.70 -16.97
N TYR A 86 -0.74 8.45 -16.51
CA TYR A 86 0.41 7.57 -16.69
C TYR A 86 0.21 6.52 -17.79
N LEU A 87 -0.99 6.48 -18.40
CA LEU A 87 -1.29 5.59 -19.51
C LEU A 87 -0.57 6.05 -20.78
N ARG A 88 -0.21 5.08 -21.63
CA ARG A 88 0.39 5.33 -22.95
C ARG A 88 -0.24 4.44 -24.01
N GLU A 89 -0.14 4.82 -25.28
CA GLU A 89 -0.49 3.94 -26.39
C GLU A 89 0.42 2.71 -26.43
N GLY A 90 -0.15 1.56 -26.78
CA GLY A 90 0.52 0.25 -26.76
C GLY A 90 0.64 -0.34 -25.35
N ARG A 91 1.82 -0.92 -25.08
CA ARG A 91 2.03 -1.75 -23.89
C ARG A 91 2.15 -0.92 -22.63
N ASN A 92 1.31 -1.24 -21.65
CA ASN A 92 1.30 -0.67 -20.31
C ASN A 92 1.56 -1.76 -19.26
N ALA A 93 2.07 -1.36 -18.09
CA ALA A 93 2.10 -2.23 -16.92
C ALA A 93 1.75 -1.48 -15.63
N ILE A 94 1.01 -2.18 -14.78
CA ILE A 94 0.85 -1.84 -13.36
C ILE A 94 1.69 -2.82 -12.56
N ALA A 95 2.44 -2.30 -11.60
CA ALA A 95 3.31 -3.10 -10.76
C ALA A 95 3.20 -2.66 -9.30
N ALA A 96 3.30 -3.58 -8.36
CA ALA A 96 3.26 -3.30 -6.93
C ALA A 96 4.35 -4.06 -6.18
N ARG A 97 5.07 -3.39 -5.28
CA ARG A 97 5.91 -4.04 -4.26
C ARG A 97 5.09 -4.06 -2.98
N VAL A 98 4.85 -5.23 -2.43
CA VAL A 98 4.12 -5.42 -1.17
C VAL A 98 5.05 -6.01 -0.14
N VAL A 99 5.00 -5.47 1.08
CA VAL A 99 5.67 -6.01 2.27
C VAL A 99 4.58 -6.47 3.22
N HIS A 100 4.57 -7.76 3.55
CA HIS A 100 3.73 -8.31 4.60
C HIS A 100 4.57 -8.54 5.86
N PHE A 101 4.11 -7.96 6.97
CA PHE A 101 4.82 -8.11 8.22
C PHE A 101 4.31 -9.34 9.00
N HIS A 102 5.19 -10.28 9.32
CA HIS A 102 4.85 -11.47 10.11
C HIS A 102 5.12 -11.25 11.60
N GLY A 103 4.16 -11.71 12.40
CA GLY A 103 4.29 -11.85 13.85
C GLY A 103 4.65 -10.55 14.58
N MET A 104 5.39 -10.70 15.68
CA MET A 104 5.79 -9.59 16.56
C MET A 104 7.08 -8.90 16.13
N GLU A 105 7.78 -9.41 15.11
CA GLU A 105 9.05 -8.84 14.65
C GLU A 105 8.87 -7.71 13.63
N GLY A 106 7.67 -7.57 13.08
CA GLY A 106 7.27 -6.41 12.30
C GLY A 106 6.94 -5.19 13.16
N PRO A 107 6.71 -4.01 12.55
CA PRO A 107 6.37 -2.79 13.28
C PRO A 107 5.10 -2.98 14.11
N ILE A 108 5.20 -2.88 15.44
CA ILE A 108 4.06 -3.07 16.36
C ILE A 108 2.90 -2.11 16.04
N SER A 109 3.22 -0.94 15.48
CA SER A 109 2.25 0.10 15.11
C SER A 109 1.46 -0.14 13.82
N VAL A 110 1.65 -1.29 13.15
CA VAL A 110 0.95 -1.64 11.91
C VAL A 110 0.13 -2.88 12.18
N TRP A 111 -1.20 -2.78 12.16
CA TRP A 111 -2.02 -3.97 12.21
C TRP A 111 -1.83 -4.82 10.93
N ARG A 112 -1.91 -6.14 11.07
CA ARG A 112 -1.84 -7.12 9.97
C ARG A 112 -2.65 -8.38 10.29
N ALA A 113 -3.12 -9.04 9.24
CA ALA A 113 -3.65 -10.40 9.30
C ALA A 113 -2.51 -11.43 9.43
N ASN A 114 -2.87 -12.70 9.58
CA ASN A 114 -1.91 -13.82 9.65
C ASN A 114 -1.32 -14.23 8.28
N ARG A 115 -1.71 -13.55 7.20
CA ARG A 115 -1.29 -13.83 5.83
C ARG A 115 -1.19 -12.53 5.06
N GLY A 116 -0.25 -12.44 4.13
CA GLY A 116 -0.12 -11.32 3.22
C GLY A 116 -1.24 -11.26 2.20
N GLY A 117 -1.49 -10.06 1.68
CA GLY A 117 -2.53 -9.86 0.68
C GLY A 117 -2.28 -8.60 -0.13
N PHE A 118 -2.53 -8.68 -1.43
CA PHE A 118 -2.58 -7.53 -2.32
C PHE A 118 -3.97 -7.41 -2.93
N PHE A 119 -4.53 -6.20 -2.88
CA PHE A 119 -5.85 -5.89 -3.41
C PHE A 119 -5.74 -4.67 -4.31
N LEU A 120 -6.17 -4.80 -5.56
CA LEU A 120 -6.30 -3.68 -6.47
C LEU A 120 -7.54 -3.88 -7.34
N SER A 121 -8.47 -2.95 -7.24
CA SER A 121 -9.66 -2.89 -8.10
C SER A 121 -9.53 -1.72 -9.06
N GLY A 122 -9.74 -1.98 -10.34
CA GLY A 122 -9.66 -0.95 -11.36
C GLY A 122 -10.00 -1.45 -12.75
N GLU A 123 -10.46 -0.52 -13.58
CA GLU A 123 -10.75 -0.75 -14.99
C GLU A 123 -10.23 0.44 -15.80
N VAL A 124 -9.74 0.16 -17.00
CA VAL A 124 -9.58 1.21 -18.02
C VAL A 124 -10.93 1.39 -18.70
N ILE A 125 -11.43 2.62 -18.72
CA ILE A 125 -12.67 2.99 -19.39
C ILE A 125 -12.41 4.02 -20.50
N ASP A 126 -13.24 4.00 -21.54
CA ASP A 126 -13.21 5.04 -22.58
C ASP A 126 -14.01 6.30 -22.17
N ARG A 127 -14.06 7.30 -23.07
CA ARG A 127 -14.85 8.54 -22.89
C ARG A 127 -16.35 8.31 -22.70
N GLU A 128 -16.88 7.19 -23.18
CA GLU A 128 -18.29 6.80 -23.03
C GLU A 128 -18.53 6.01 -21.73
N GLY A 129 -17.47 5.73 -20.96
CA GLY A 129 -17.53 4.96 -19.72
C GLY A 129 -17.57 3.45 -19.93
N ARG A 130 -17.28 2.96 -21.14
CA ARG A 130 -17.23 1.52 -21.43
C ARG A 130 -15.91 0.94 -20.96
N THR A 131 -15.95 -0.21 -20.30
CA THR A 131 -14.76 -0.95 -19.87
C THR A 131 -13.98 -1.45 -21.09
N MET A 132 -12.77 -0.93 -21.26
CA MET A 132 -11.80 -1.37 -22.26
C MET A 132 -10.96 -2.54 -21.73
N VAL A 133 -10.50 -2.43 -20.48
CA VAL A 133 -9.63 -3.44 -19.83
C VAL A 133 -10.00 -3.57 -18.35
N LYS A 134 -10.32 -4.79 -17.91
CA LYS A 134 -10.45 -5.11 -16.49
C LYS A 134 -9.08 -5.35 -15.88
N LEU A 135 -8.79 -4.75 -14.73
CA LEU A 135 -7.47 -4.79 -14.08
C LEU A 135 -7.51 -5.23 -12.61
N HIS A 136 -8.67 -5.68 -12.11
CA HIS A 136 -8.81 -6.21 -10.76
C HIS A 136 -7.76 -7.29 -10.46
N THR A 137 -7.34 -7.40 -9.21
CA THR A 137 -6.49 -8.50 -8.75
C THR A 137 -7.25 -9.83 -8.87
N ASP A 138 -6.62 -10.74 -9.61
CA ASP A 138 -7.12 -12.06 -10.06
C ASP A 138 -5.90 -12.93 -10.43
N GLU A 139 -6.13 -14.15 -10.93
CA GLU A 139 -5.08 -15.07 -11.38
C GLU A 139 -4.35 -14.64 -12.67
N ARG A 140 -4.66 -13.48 -13.26
CA ARG A 140 -3.91 -12.95 -14.42
C ARG A 140 -2.72 -12.11 -13.98
N TRP A 141 -2.64 -11.78 -12.69
CA TRP A 141 -1.49 -11.12 -12.11
C TRP A 141 -0.32 -12.10 -11.93
N ARG A 142 0.88 -11.61 -12.24
CA ARG A 142 2.13 -12.30 -11.97
C ARG A 142 2.71 -11.87 -10.65
N CYS A 143 3.32 -12.78 -9.92
CA CYS A 143 3.99 -12.51 -8.66
C CYS A 143 5.38 -13.14 -8.56
N LEU A 144 6.24 -12.53 -7.75
CA LEU A 144 7.58 -13.00 -7.44
C LEU A 144 7.96 -12.61 -6.02
N GLN A 145 8.41 -13.57 -5.21
CA GLN A 145 8.97 -13.27 -3.90
C GLN A 145 10.34 -12.59 -4.03
N GLU A 146 10.53 -11.50 -3.29
CA GLU A 146 11.83 -10.87 -3.11
C GLU A 146 12.56 -11.50 -1.93
N THR A 147 13.79 -11.94 -2.20
CA THR A 147 14.70 -12.61 -1.25
C THR A 147 16.04 -11.90 -1.10
N ALA A 148 16.28 -10.84 -1.89
CA ALA A 148 17.50 -10.04 -1.87
C ALA A 148 17.41 -8.82 -0.94
N ILE A 149 16.19 -8.44 -0.54
CA ILE A 149 15.95 -7.39 0.43
C ILE A 149 15.41 -8.07 1.69
N VAL A 150 16.23 -8.08 2.74
CA VAL A 150 15.92 -8.74 4.01
C VAL A 150 15.70 -7.67 5.07
N PHE A 151 14.60 -7.76 5.80
CA PHE A 151 14.37 -6.91 6.97
C PHE A 151 15.13 -7.46 8.16
N GLU A 152 15.93 -6.61 8.80
CA GLU A 152 16.63 -6.95 10.03
C GLU A 152 15.67 -6.81 11.22
N VAL A 153 15.75 -7.77 12.16
CA VAL A 153 14.89 -7.79 13.35
C VAL A 153 15.10 -6.50 14.14
N THR A 154 13.99 -5.87 14.49
CA THR A 154 13.99 -4.64 15.28
C THR A 154 14.53 -4.89 16.68
N ASP A 155 15.41 -4.01 17.15
CA ASP A 155 15.56 -3.81 18.58
C ASP A 155 14.26 -3.18 19.15
N TRP A 156 14.12 -3.20 20.47
CA TRP A 156 12.96 -2.59 21.13
C TRP A 156 12.77 -1.11 20.74
N GLU A 157 13.86 -0.38 20.49
CA GLU A 157 13.84 1.05 20.18
C GLU A 157 13.21 1.34 18.81
N THR A 158 13.40 0.44 17.83
CA THR A 158 12.89 0.55 16.46
C THR A 158 11.65 -0.29 16.19
N GLY A 159 11.16 -1.05 17.17
CA GLY A 159 10.00 -1.95 17.07
C GLY A 159 8.69 -1.27 16.64
N PHE A 160 8.57 0.05 16.76
CA PHE A 160 7.41 0.79 16.24
C PHE A 160 7.49 1.11 14.75
N ALA A 161 8.70 1.20 14.20
CA ALA A 161 9.00 1.62 12.83
C ALA A 161 9.26 0.45 11.87
N GLY A 162 9.61 -0.74 12.39
CA GLY A 162 9.75 -1.95 11.59
C GLY A 162 11.17 -2.19 11.05
N GLY A 163 12.16 -1.56 11.68
CA GLY A 163 13.58 -1.89 11.50
C GLY A 163 14.18 -1.29 10.26
N THR A 164 15.33 -1.85 9.85
CA THR A 164 16.04 -1.47 8.63
C THR A 164 16.05 -2.63 7.64
N GLU A 165 16.34 -2.33 6.37
CA GLU A 165 16.48 -3.34 5.33
C GLU A 165 17.95 -3.48 4.91
N ASN A 166 18.38 -4.73 4.73
CA ASN A 166 19.60 -5.08 4.03
C ASN A 166 19.25 -5.42 2.59
N ALA A 167 19.65 -4.56 1.65
CA ALA A 167 19.25 -4.65 0.25
C ALA A 167 20.44 -5.03 -0.64
N ALA A 168 20.43 -6.27 -1.15
CA ALA A 168 21.34 -6.75 -2.18
C ALA A 168 20.62 -6.77 -3.53
N GLY A 169 20.66 -5.65 -4.28
CA GLY A 169 19.95 -5.53 -5.55
C GLY A 169 20.26 -6.66 -6.54
N LYS A 170 19.23 -7.24 -7.15
CA LYS A 170 19.37 -8.23 -8.23
C LYS A 170 19.27 -7.53 -9.58
N GLN A 171 20.28 -7.71 -10.44
CA GLN A 171 20.30 -7.10 -11.77
C GLN A 171 19.06 -7.46 -12.61
N ARG A 172 18.53 -8.69 -12.46
CA ARG A 172 17.30 -9.12 -13.15
C ARG A 172 16.08 -8.27 -12.81
N MET A 173 16.06 -7.61 -11.66
CA MET A 173 14.93 -6.78 -11.24
C MET A 173 14.99 -5.37 -11.87
N LEU A 174 16.02 -5.02 -12.64
CA LEU A 174 16.07 -3.71 -13.29
C LEU A 174 14.89 -3.55 -14.26
N GLY A 175 14.11 -2.48 -14.07
CA GLY A 175 12.98 -2.16 -14.93
C GLY A 175 11.72 -3.00 -14.68
N TRP A 176 11.66 -3.82 -13.62
CA TRP A 176 10.50 -4.69 -13.32
C TRP A 176 9.14 -3.98 -13.28
N THR A 177 9.14 -2.69 -12.97
CA THR A 177 7.98 -1.80 -12.91
C THR A 177 7.53 -1.24 -14.27
N THR A 178 8.32 -1.44 -15.32
CA THR A 178 8.08 -0.91 -16.67
C THR A 178 7.29 -1.90 -17.52
N ALA A 179 6.64 -1.40 -18.58
CA ALA A 179 5.82 -2.26 -19.42
C ALA A 179 6.64 -3.30 -20.19
N ASP A 180 7.87 -2.95 -20.57
CA ASP A 180 8.72 -3.76 -21.44
C ASP A 180 9.43 -4.90 -20.71
N TYR A 181 9.30 -4.97 -19.38
CA TYR A 181 9.85 -6.05 -18.58
C TYR A 181 9.27 -7.41 -18.97
N ALA A 182 10.15 -8.40 -19.10
CA ALA A 182 9.80 -9.79 -19.35
C ALA A 182 9.66 -10.54 -18.02
N ASP A 183 8.45 -11.03 -17.75
CA ASP A 183 8.07 -11.69 -16.51
C ASP A 183 7.62 -13.14 -16.72
N ALA A 184 8.10 -13.76 -17.80
CA ALA A 184 7.77 -15.14 -18.11
C ALA A 184 8.26 -16.14 -17.04
N ASP A 185 9.24 -15.74 -16.23
CA ASP A 185 9.75 -16.49 -15.09
C ASP A 185 9.00 -16.22 -13.77
N TRP A 186 8.00 -15.32 -13.78
CA TRP A 186 7.18 -15.03 -12.60
C TRP A 186 6.04 -16.02 -12.47
N HIS A 187 5.67 -16.28 -11.23
CA HIS A 187 4.57 -17.18 -10.94
C HIS A 187 3.22 -16.49 -11.14
N THR A 188 2.16 -17.28 -11.26
CA THR A 188 0.79 -16.77 -11.19
C THR A 188 0.42 -16.53 -9.74
N ALA A 189 -0.20 -15.38 -9.45
CA ALA A 189 -0.70 -15.07 -8.12
C ALA A 189 -1.92 -15.94 -7.76
N ALA A 190 -2.02 -16.35 -6.49
CA ALA A 190 -3.16 -17.09 -5.99
C ALA A 190 -4.14 -16.18 -5.25
N GLU A 191 -5.43 -16.45 -5.45
CA GLU A 191 -6.48 -15.91 -4.59
C GLU A 191 -6.31 -16.43 -3.16
N VAL A 192 -6.30 -15.50 -2.19
CA VAL A 192 -6.27 -15.83 -0.75
C VAL A 192 -7.58 -15.47 -0.05
N SER A 193 -8.37 -14.55 -0.62
CA SER A 193 -9.68 -14.17 -0.09
C SER A 193 -10.50 -13.39 -1.13
N PRO A 194 -11.84 -13.56 -1.17
CA PRO A 194 -12.70 -12.66 -1.93
C PRO A 194 -12.80 -11.28 -1.25
N TYR A 195 -13.35 -10.28 -1.94
CA TYR A 195 -13.65 -8.96 -1.34
C TYR A 195 -14.62 -9.07 -0.15
N GLU A 196 -15.69 -9.85 -0.33
CA GLU A 196 -16.72 -10.15 0.66
C GLU A 196 -17.09 -11.64 0.58
N ASP A 197 -17.63 -12.21 1.66
CA ASP A 197 -18.25 -13.54 1.63
C ASP A 197 -19.74 -13.39 1.28
N PRO A 198 -20.15 -13.69 0.02
CA PRO A 198 -21.53 -13.53 -0.39
C PRO A 198 -22.45 -14.63 0.11
N VAL A 199 -21.90 -15.74 0.64
CA VAL A 199 -22.68 -16.94 0.99
C VAL A 199 -23.05 -16.94 2.46
N TYR A 200 -22.08 -16.71 3.34
CA TYR A 200 -22.27 -16.82 4.79
C TYR A 200 -22.05 -15.49 5.53
N GLY A 201 -21.62 -14.43 4.84
CA GLY A 201 -21.36 -13.13 5.46
C GLY A 201 -20.23 -13.16 6.48
N GLN A 202 -19.27 -14.08 6.34
CA GLN A 202 -18.09 -14.10 7.20
C GLN A 202 -17.29 -12.81 7.02
N LEU A 203 -16.84 -12.26 8.15
CA LEU A 203 -15.96 -11.09 8.14
C LEU A 203 -14.60 -11.49 7.57
N ASN A 204 -14.22 -10.83 6.47
CA ASN A 204 -12.87 -10.88 5.94
C ASN A 204 -11.91 -10.21 6.95
N PRO A 205 -10.68 -10.73 7.18
CA PRO A 205 -9.65 -10.00 7.93
C PRO A 205 -9.41 -8.56 7.41
N TRP A 206 -9.72 -8.29 6.15
CA TRP A 206 -9.56 -6.99 5.52
C TRP A 206 -10.88 -6.27 5.25
N THR A 207 -11.47 -5.67 6.29
CA THR A 207 -12.66 -4.81 6.15
C THR A 207 -12.27 -3.49 5.50
N LEU A 208 -12.48 -3.39 4.17
CA LEU A 208 -12.02 -2.26 3.37
C LEU A 208 -12.78 -0.96 3.65
N THR A 209 -12.04 0.09 3.97
CA THR A 209 -12.56 1.45 4.22
C THR A 209 -11.79 2.46 3.35
N PRO A 210 -12.47 3.41 2.69
CA PRO A 210 -11.77 4.47 1.97
C PRO A 210 -10.93 5.29 2.94
N ARG A 211 -9.73 5.69 2.52
CA ARG A 211 -8.90 6.57 3.33
C ARG A 211 -9.63 7.91 3.61
N ASP A 212 -9.56 8.33 4.87
CA ASP A 212 -10.22 9.52 5.41
C ASP A 212 -9.32 10.77 5.48
N ILE A 213 -8.01 10.60 5.28
CA ILE A 213 -7.02 11.68 5.25
C ILE A 213 -6.29 11.76 3.90
N PRO A 214 -5.78 12.94 3.49
CA PRO A 214 -4.98 13.04 2.29
C PRO A 214 -3.77 12.09 2.26
N THR A 215 -3.31 11.77 1.06
CA THR A 215 -2.05 11.03 0.87
C THR A 215 -0.88 11.87 1.36
N LEU A 216 0.15 11.18 1.86
CA LEU A 216 1.37 11.85 2.28
C LEU A 216 2.15 12.36 1.06
N TYR A 217 2.59 13.60 1.11
CA TYR A 217 3.42 14.20 0.05
C TYR A 217 4.79 13.51 -0.07
N GLU A 218 5.24 13.35 -1.31
CA GLU A 218 6.60 12.96 -1.65
C GLU A 218 7.19 13.97 -2.63
N GLY A 219 8.39 14.44 -2.35
CA GLY A 219 9.11 15.38 -3.20
C GLY A 219 10.61 15.19 -3.07
N GLY A 220 11.33 15.40 -4.16
CA GLY A 220 12.79 15.36 -4.15
C GLY A 220 13.36 16.48 -3.29
N ALA A 221 14.28 16.14 -2.39
CA ALA A 221 15.12 17.10 -1.70
C ALA A 221 16.55 16.97 -2.21
N ARG A 222 17.22 18.10 -2.44
CA ARG A 222 18.66 18.12 -2.67
C ARG A 222 19.34 18.20 -1.33
N LEU A 223 20.39 17.41 -1.14
CA LEU A 223 21.31 17.62 -0.03
C LEU A 223 22.02 18.96 -0.29
N CYS A 224 21.65 20.00 0.44
CA CYS A 224 22.42 21.23 0.46
C CYS A 224 23.73 20.89 1.16
N GLY A 225 24.88 21.09 0.50
CA GLY A 225 26.16 21.09 1.20
C GLY A 225 26.08 22.12 2.33
N GLY A 226 26.42 21.71 3.55
CA GLY A 226 26.46 22.64 4.68
C GLY A 226 27.61 23.60 4.46
N ASP A 227 27.31 24.87 4.19
CA ASP A 227 28.22 25.94 4.61
C ASP A 227 28.07 26.03 6.13
N GLU A 228 29.13 25.71 6.88
CA GLU A 228 29.16 25.66 8.35
C GLU A 228 28.76 26.99 9.04
N ASP A 229 28.60 28.09 8.28
CA ASP A 229 28.39 29.45 8.80
C ASP A 229 27.02 30.08 8.47
N GLN A 230 26.05 29.33 7.93
CA GLN A 230 24.72 29.90 7.66
C GLN A 230 23.67 29.53 8.72
N PRO A 231 23.19 30.50 9.54
CA PRO A 231 22.10 30.22 10.47
C PRO A 231 20.83 29.82 9.69
N TYR A 232 20.21 28.73 10.15
CA TYR A 232 18.95 28.22 9.61
C TYR A 232 17.94 29.35 9.40
N ARG A 233 17.58 29.64 8.14
CA ARG A 233 16.46 30.51 7.80
C ARG A 233 15.25 29.64 7.46
N PRO A 234 14.21 29.58 8.31
CA PRO A 234 12.99 28.91 7.93
C PRO A 234 12.44 29.55 6.65
N ARG A 235 12.08 28.71 5.66
CA ARG A 235 11.38 29.20 4.47
C ARG A 235 10.06 29.84 4.94
N PRO A 236 9.65 30.98 4.37
CA PRO A 236 8.37 31.58 4.70
C PRO A 236 7.28 30.54 4.43
N ALA A 237 6.45 30.27 5.45
CA ALA A 237 5.27 29.44 5.29
C ALA A 237 4.45 30.03 4.13
N GLY A 238 4.33 29.28 3.03
CA GLY A 238 3.36 29.60 2.00
C GLY A 238 2.00 29.76 2.66
N ARG A 239 1.24 30.78 2.26
CA ARG A 239 -0.05 31.16 2.86
C ARG A 239 -0.99 29.95 2.94
N TYR A 240 -1.00 29.26 4.06
CA TYR A 240 -2.12 28.44 4.46
C TYR A 240 -3.23 29.40 4.90
N GLY A 241 -4.37 29.32 4.22
CA GLY A 241 -5.57 30.06 4.60
C GLY A 241 -5.87 29.81 6.08
N ARG A 242 -6.01 30.91 6.83
CA ARG A 242 -6.33 30.92 8.24
C ARG A 242 -7.70 30.25 8.45
N LEU A 243 -7.71 28.99 8.86
CA LEU A 243 -8.83 28.40 9.59
C LEU A 243 -8.63 28.77 11.06
N GLU A 244 -9.42 29.71 11.57
CA GLU A 244 -9.46 29.97 13.00
C GLU A 244 -10.14 28.78 13.69
N ALA A 245 -9.34 27.92 14.31
CA ALA A 245 -9.83 26.95 15.27
C ALA A 245 -10.14 27.69 16.58
N SER A 246 -11.43 27.89 16.87
CA SER A 246 -11.89 28.27 18.19
C SER A 246 -11.54 27.16 19.19
N LEU A 247 -10.53 27.40 20.02
CA LEU A 247 -10.19 26.56 21.16
C LEU A 247 -11.33 26.61 22.18
N HIS A 248 -12.22 25.62 22.17
CA HIS A 248 -13.02 25.32 23.35
C HIS A 248 -12.14 24.55 24.35
N ALA A 249 -11.82 25.21 25.45
CA ALA A 249 -11.09 24.62 26.56
C ALA A 249 -11.87 23.44 27.15
N TRP A 250 -11.18 22.31 27.33
CA TRP A 250 -11.69 21.14 28.04
C TRP A 250 -11.83 21.48 29.54
N PRO A 251 -12.95 21.14 30.22
CA PRO A 251 -13.05 21.35 31.66
C PRO A 251 -12.13 20.38 32.42
N PRO A 252 -11.50 20.80 33.55
CA PRO A 252 -10.60 19.95 34.30
C PRO A 252 -11.34 18.76 34.95
N ALA A 253 -10.68 17.60 34.94
CA ALA A 253 -11.15 16.38 35.58
C ALA A 253 -11.26 16.57 37.11
N LYS A 254 -12.43 16.23 37.68
CA LYS A 254 -12.61 16.14 39.14
C LYS A 254 -11.94 14.87 39.65
N ALA A 255 -10.96 15.00 40.53
CA ALA A 255 -10.45 13.91 41.33
C ALA A 255 -11.54 13.46 42.33
N SER A 256 -11.97 12.20 42.25
CA SER A 256 -12.77 11.55 43.30
C SER A 256 -11.82 10.87 44.28
N SER A 257 -11.86 11.30 45.54
CA SER A 257 -11.20 10.62 46.65
C SER A 257 -12.04 9.41 47.08
N SER A 258 -11.55 8.19 46.86
CA SER A 258 -12.09 6.99 47.51
C SER A 258 -11.40 6.79 48.86
N SER A 259 -12.14 6.97 49.94
CA SER A 259 -11.73 6.60 51.29
C SER A 259 -11.88 5.08 51.45
N LEU A 260 -10.76 4.39 51.65
CA LEU A 260 -10.70 2.99 52.08
C LEU A 260 -11.05 2.89 53.57
N THR A 261 -12.21 2.34 53.89
CA THR A 261 -12.54 1.92 55.26
C THR A 261 -12.07 0.47 55.47
N ARG A 262 -11.13 0.26 56.40
CA ARG A 262 -10.79 -1.06 56.94
C ARG A 262 -11.92 -1.54 57.85
N ALA A 263 -12.47 -2.71 57.58
CA ALA A 263 -13.23 -3.47 58.57
C ALA A 263 -12.27 -4.37 59.35
N SER A 264 -12.35 -4.27 60.67
CA SER A 264 -11.77 -5.15 61.69
C SER A 264 -12.53 -6.47 61.79
#